data_AF-A0A0Q5WLY4-F1
#
_entry.id   AF-A0A0Q5WLY4-F1
#
_cell.length_a   1.000
_cell.length_b   1.000
_cell.length_c   1.000
_cell.angle_alpha   90.00
_cell.angle_beta   90.00
_cell.angle_gamma   90.00
#
_symmetry.space_group_name_H-M   'P 1'
#
loop_
_entity.id
_entity.type
_entity.pdbx_description
1 polymer ?
#
loop_
_entity_poly.entity_id
_entity_poly.type
_entity_poly.pdbx_seq_one_letter_code
_entity_poly.pdbx_strand_id
1 'polypeptide(L)'
;MAIDVRLTSGHDLVADLTLPDVVSAICLKAHAYTGRMTDRDAVDLWRLLEVALAAGVTAATWPTGPTASDAAVVLRQHFGRPGSPGTARATRDPAQQTRIRALVGHVVGPGRS
;
A
#
# COMPACT_ATOMS: atom_id res chain seq x y z
N MET A 1 -13.66 -13.80 -3.49
CA MET A 1 -12.70 -14.86 -3.14
C MET A 1 -13.29 -15.60 -1.97
N ALA A 2 -13.57 -16.89 -2.12
CA ALA A 2 -14.09 -17.73 -1.04
C ALA A 2 -12.92 -18.36 -0.28
N ILE A 3 -13.05 -18.46 1.03
CA ILE A 3 -12.10 -19.14 1.90
C ILE A 3 -12.80 -20.28 2.61
N ASP A 4 -12.18 -21.45 2.58
CA ASP A 4 -12.61 -22.63 3.32
C ASP A 4 -11.92 -22.63 4.67
N VAL A 5 -12.72 -22.49 5.74
CA VAL A 5 -12.23 -22.52 7.12
C VAL A 5 -12.64 -23.83 7.75
N ARG A 6 -11.65 -24.70 8.04
CA ARG A 6 -11.86 -25.90 8.85
C ARG A 6 -11.86 -25.53 10.33
N LEU A 7 -13.01 -25.68 10.98
CA LEU A 7 -13.11 -25.52 12.43
C LEU A 7 -12.51 -26.74 13.14
N THR A 8 -12.06 -26.56 14.38
CA THR A 8 -11.54 -27.66 15.23
C THR A 8 -12.60 -28.73 15.53
N SER A 9 -13.88 -28.40 15.32
CA SER A 9 -15.01 -29.34 15.36
C SER A 9 -15.16 -30.20 14.10
N GLY A 10 -14.25 -30.09 13.12
CA GLY A 10 -14.28 -30.83 11.87
C GLY A 10 -15.21 -30.25 10.79
N HIS A 11 -16.00 -29.23 11.13
CA HIS A 11 -16.91 -28.56 10.20
C HIS A 11 -16.17 -27.59 9.30
N ASP A 12 -16.52 -27.57 8.01
CA ASP A 12 -16.04 -26.58 7.05
C ASP A 12 -17.04 -25.42 6.98
N LEU A 13 -16.55 -24.19 7.13
CA LEU A 13 -17.30 -22.98 6.88
C LEU A 13 -16.77 -22.31 5.62
N VAL A 14 -17.64 -22.18 4.62
CA VAL A 14 -17.35 -21.38 3.42
C VAL A 14 -17.83 -19.96 3.68
N ALA A 15 -16.94 -18.99 3.59
CA ALA A 15 -17.26 -17.57 3.73
C ALA A 15 -16.77 -16.77 2.53
N ASP A 16 -17.63 -15.89 2.03
CA ASP A 16 -17.25 -14.87 1.05
C ASP A 16 -16.63 -13.69 1.77
N LEU A 17 -15.31 -13.52 1.59
CA LEU A 17 -14.57 -12.40 2.16
C LEU A 17 -14.41 -11.30 1.11
N THR A 18 -15.15 -10.20 1.28
CA THR A 18 -14.99 -8.99 0.47
C THR A 18 -13.80 -8.20 0.99
N LEU A 19 -12.60 -8.53 0.52
CA LEU A 19 -11.42 -7.70 0.76
C LEU A 19 -11.47 -6.49 -0.18
N PRO A 20 -11.18 -5.26 0.31
CA PRO A 20 -10.94 -4.15 -0.60
C PRO A 20 -9.81 -4.53 -1.55
N ASP A 21 -9.95 -4.16 -2.82
CA ASP A 21 -8.84 -4.28 -3.74
C ASP A 21 -7.63 -3.51 -3.19
N VAL A 22 -6.43 -3.97 -3.51
CA VAL A 22 -5.20 -3.45 -2.91
C VAL A 22 -5.06 -1.93 -3.08
N VAL A 23 -5.57 -1.37 -4.18
CA VAL A 23 -5.52 0.07 -4.43
C VAL A 23 -6.45 0.82 -3.48
N SER A 24 -7.68 0.33 -3.28
CA SER A 24 -8.60 0.89 -2.28
C SER A 24 -8.01 0.84 -0.86
N ALA A 25 -7.33 -0.25 -0.50
CA ALA A 25 -6.64 -0.35 0.80
C ALA A 25 -5.49 0.66 0.94
N ILE A 26 -4.71 0.86 -0.12
CA ILE A 26 -3.66 1.88 -0.17
C ILE A 26 -4.26 3.28 -0.01
N CYS A 27 -5.34 3.58 -0.73
CA CYS A 27 -6.03 4.86 -0.65
C CYS A 27 -6.47 5.18 0.78
N LEU A 28 -7.14 4.22 1.43
CA LEU A 28 -7.58 4.36 2.82
C LEU A 28 -6.41 4.63 3.76
N LYS A 29 -5.32 3.86 3.63
CA LYS A 29 -4.14 4.01 4.48
C LYS A 29 -3.36 5.30 4.21
N ALA A 30 -3.30 5.77 2.97
CA ALA A 30 -2.66 7.02 2.61
C ALA A 30 -3.37 8.22 3.25
N HIS A 31 -4.71 8.27 3.17
CA HIS A 31 -5.49 9.30 3.87
C HIS A 31 -5.37 9.23 5.39
N ALA A 32 -5.32 8.03 5.97
CA ALA A 32 -5.11 7.87 7.40
C ALA A 32 -3.72 8.37 7.83
N TYR A 33 -2.70 8.09 7.01
CA TYR A 33 -1.32 8.50 7.26
C TYR A 33 -1.16 10.02 7.21
N THR A 34 -1.85 10.75 6.33
CA THR A 34 -1.76 12.23 6.30
C THR A 34 -2.25 12.89 7.59
N GLY A 35 -3.24 12.30 8.28
CA GLY A 35 -3.77 12.86 9.52
C GLY A 35 -2.99 12.49 10.78
N ARG A 36 -2.24 11.38 10.76
CA ARG A 36 -1.59 10.83 11.97
C ARG A 36 -0.08 10.67 11.88
N MET A 37 0.44 10.42 10.69
CA MET A 37 1.86 10.14 10.42
C MET A 37 2.49 9.08 11.34
N THR A 38 1.73 8.04 11.70
CA THR A 38 2.22 7.01 12.64
C THR A 38 3.13 5.99 11.97
N ASP A 39 4.04 5.41 12.73
CA ASP A 39 4.96 4.37 12.26
C ASP A 39 4.20 3.12 11.77
N ARG A 40 3.10 2.75 12.45
CA ARG A 40 2.26 1.63 12.06
C ARG A 40 1.66 1.83 10.67
N ASP A 41 1.10 3.02 10.41
CA ASP A 41 0.54 3.33 9.10
C ASP A 41 1.64 3.36 8.00
N ALA A 42 2.87 3.77 8.34
CA ALA A 42 4.00 3.70 7.41
C ALA A 42 4.41 2.26 7.04
N VAL A 43 4.45 1.36 8.03
CA VAL A 43 4.70 -0.07 7.80
C VAL A 43 3.57 -0.68 6.96
N ASP A 44 2.32 -0.38 7.28
CA ASP A 44 1.16 -0.89 6.54
C ASP A 44 1.20 -0.44 5.08
N LEU A 45 1.52 0.83 4.80
CA LEU A 45 1.67 1.34 3.44
C LEU A 45 2.81 0.66 2.69
N TRP A 46 3.95 0.40 3.32
CA TRP A 46 5.00 -0.40 2.70
C TRP A 46 4.51 -1.81 2.36
N ARG A 47 3.87 -2.51 3.30
CA ARG A 47 3.35 -3.86 3.05
C ARG A 47 2.32 -3.88 1.92
N LEU A 48 1.44 -2.89 1.86
CA LEU A 48 0.47 -2.77 0.77
C LEU A 48 1.14 -2.49 -0.58
N LEU A 49 2.24 -1.73 -0.62
CA LEU A 49 3.02 -1.54 -1.85
C LEU A 49 3.65 -2.85 -2.35
N GLU A 50 4.15 -3.70 -1.45
CA GLU A 50 4.64 -5.04 -1.81
C GLU A 50 3.52 -5.93 -2.35
N VAL A 51 2.32 -5.87 -1.74
CA VAL A 51 1.14 -6.61 -2.22
C VAL A 51 0.68 -6.07 -3.58
N ALA A 52 0.71 -4.76 -3.78
CA ALA A 52 0.36 -4.14 -5.06
C ALA A 52 1.30 -4.60 -6.18
N LEU A 53 2.61 -4.66 -5.91
CA LEU A 53 3.58 -5.25 -6.83
C LEU A 53 3.24 -6.72 -7.14
N ALA A 54 2.96 -7.53 -6.12
CA ALA A 54 2.61 -8.94 -6.29
C ALA A 54 1.29 -9.13 -7.07
N ALA A 55 0.35 -8.19 -6.96
CA ALA A 55 -0.90 -8.15 -7.70
C ALA A 55 -0.76 -7.58 -9.12
N GLY A 56 0.45 -7.19 -9.55
CA GLY A 56 0.70 -6.63 -10.88
C GLY A 56 0.18 -5.20 -11.06
N VAL A 57 -0.05 -4.45 -9.97
CA VAL A 57 -0.41 -3.04 -10.04
C VAL A 57 0.81 -2.23 -10.46
N THR A 58 0.62 -1.43 -11.51
CA THR A 58 1.65 -0.56 -12.08
C THR A 58 1.12 0.86 -12.20
N ALA A 59 2.01 1.81 -12.46
CA ALA A 59 1.63 3.19 -12.75
C ALA A 59 0.62 3.31 -13.92
N ALA A 60 0.65 2.37 -14.88
CA ALA A 60 -0.27 2.37 -16.01
C ALA A 60 -1.68 1.87 -15.65
N THR A 61 -1.78 1.02 -14.61
CA THR A 61 -3.05 0.47 -14.11
C THR A 61 -3.56 1.20 -12.88
N TRP A 62 -2.80 2.16 -12.35
CA TRP A 62 -3.23 2.99 -11.23
C TRP A 62 -4.45 3.84 -11.61
N PRO A 63 -5.53 3.86 -10.79
CA PRO A 63 -6.75 4.59 -11.12
C PRO A 63 -6.54 6.09 -11.19
N THR A 64 -7.32 6.75 -12.05
CA THR A 64 -7.27 8.22 -12.25
C THR A 64 -8.30 8.98 -11.40
N GLY A 65 -9.04 8.29 -10.52
CA GLY A 65 -10.01 8.92 -9.62
C GLY A 65 -9.35 9.86 -8.61
N PRO A 66 -10.11 10.79 -8.00
CA PRO A 66 -9.56 11.79 -7.08
C PRO A 66 -8.87 11.15 -5.87
N THR A 67 -9.50 10.17 -5.23
CA THR A 67 -8.93 9.45 -4.08
C THR A 67 -7.61 8.75 -4.42
N ALA A 68 -7.53 8.10 -5.59
CA ALA A 68 -6.32 7.43 -6.04
C ALA A 68 -5.22 8.43 -6.42
N SER A 69 -5.60 9.60 -6.94
CA SER A 69 -4.68 10.69 -7.27
C SER A 69 -4.07 11.29 -6.00
N ASP A 70 -4.89 11.56 -4.99
CA ASP A 70 -4.44 12.06 -3.68
C ASP A 70 -3.52 11.06 -3.00
N ALA A 71 -3.90 9.78 -2.98
CA ALA A 71 -3.05 8.72 -2.43
C ALA A 71 -1.69 8.63 -3.15
N ALA A 72 -1.67 8.77 -4.48
CA ALA A 72 -0.43 8.80 -5.24
C ALA A 72 0.46 10.01 -4.88
N VAL A 73 -0.14 11.17 -4.60
CA VAL A 73 0.60 12.35 -4.10
C VAL A 73 1.24 12.03 -2.74
N VAL A 74 0.48 11.48 -1.80
CA VAL A 74 0.98 11.10 -0.46
C VAL A 74 2.14 10.11 -0.57
N LEU A 75 1.98 9.06 -1.39
CA LEU A 75 3.02 8.05 -1.60
C LEU A 75 4.29 8.67 -2.18
N ARG A 76 4.18 9.51 -3.21
CA ARG A 76 5.34 10.20 -3.80
C ARG A 76 6.04 11.12 -2.81
N GLN A 77 5.29 11.89 -2.03
CA GLN A 77 5.85 12.86 -1.08
C GLN A 77 6.53 12.18 0.11
N HIS A 78 5.91 11.16 0.69
CA HIS A 78 6.36 10.57 1.96
C HIS A 78 7.17 9.28 1.81
N PHE A 79 7.07 8.60 0.67
CA PHE A 79 7.71 7.30 0.44
C PHE A 79 8.52 7.24 -0.85
N GLY A 80 8.33 8.16 -1.80
CA GLY A 80 9.00 8.16 -3.10
C GLY A 80 10.34 8.90 -3.17
N ARG A 81 10.67 9.71 -2.16
CA ARG A 81 11.88 10.56 -2.16
C ARG A 81 12.94 10.06 -1.17
N PRO A 82 14.25 10.18 -1.49
CA PRO A 82 15.30 9.99 -0.49
C PRO A 82 15.10 10.90 0.73
N GLY A 83 15.32 10.38 1.94
CA GLY A 83 15.13 11.14 3.18
C GLY A 83 13.67 11.43 3.55
N SER A 84 12.70 10.91 2.79
CA SER A 84 11.28 11.12 3.10
C SER A 84 10.89 10.40 4.40
N PRO A 85 10.11 11.06 5.28
CA PRO A 85 9.90 10.58 6.64
C PRO A 85 9.07 9.29 6.69
N GLY A 86 8.25 8.99 5.67
CA GLY A 86 7.49 7.74 5.61
C GLY A 86 8.39 6.52 5.44
N THR A 87 9.45 6.60 4.62
CA THR A 87 10.41 5.49 4.50
C THR A 87 11.18 5.24 5.81
N ALA A 88 11.60 6.30 6.50
CA ALA A 88 12.32 6.20 7.77
C ALA A 88 11.45 5.65 8.91
N ARG A 89 10.14 5.96 8.89
CA ARG A 89 9.16 5.42 9.84
C ARG A 89 8.81 3.95 9.56
N ALA A 90 8.80 3.55 8.28
CA ALA A 90 8.55 2.16 7.90
C ALA A 90 9.70 1.23 8.27
N THR A 91 10.95 1.69 8.17
CA THR A 91 12.13 0.88 8.47
C THR A 91 13.41 1.72 8.64
N ARG A 92 14.34 1.23 9.47
CA ARG A 92 15.69 1.81 9.62
C ARG A 92 16.72 1.24 8.63
N ASP A 93 16.38 0.19 7.89
CA ASP A 93 17.27 -0.45 6.93
C ASP A 93 17.33 0.35 5.61
N PRO A 94 18.50 0.89 5.21
CA PRO A 94 18.66 1.65 3.97
C PRO A 94 18.31 0.87 2.70
N ALA A 95 18.53 -0.45 2.68
CA ALA A 95 18.18 -1.29 1.53
C ALA A 95 16.67 -1.35 1.35
N GLN A 96 15.93 -1.54 2.45
CA GLN A 96 14.46 -1.54 2.43
C GLN A 96 13.88 -0.17 2.12
N GLN A 97 14.49 0.92 2.60
CA GLN A 97 14.06 2.26 2.21
C GLN A 97 14.23 2.51 0.72
N THR A 98 15.30 1.98 0.11
CA THR A 98 15.51 2.04 -1.34
C THR A 98 14.46 1.24 -2.09
N ARG A 99 14.13 0.04 -1.58
CA ARG A 99 13.06 -0.80 -2.12
C ARG A 99 11.70 -0.10 -2.07
N ILE A 100 11.34 0.53 -0.95
CA ILE A 100 10.08 1.28 -0.81
C ILE A 100 9.98 2.38 -1.88
N ARG A 101 11.05 3.16 -2.10
CA ARG A 101 11.07 4.20 -3.14
C ARG A 101 10.86 3.61 -4.53
N ALA A 102 11.50 2.49 -4.83
CA ALA A 102 11.32 1.79 -6.10
C ALA A 102 9.88 1.29 -6.28
N LEU A 103 9.26 0.75 -5.23
CA LEU A 103 7.85 0.33 -5.25
C LEU A 103 6.91 1.51 -5.54
N VAL A 104 7.14 2.66 -4.91
CA VAL A 104 6.35 3.87 -5.21
C VAL A 104 6.48 4.27 -6.68
N GLY A 105 7.71 4.29 -7.21
CA GLY A 105 7.95 4.58 -8.62
C GLY A 105 7.26 3.59 -9.56
N HIS A 106 7.24 2.30 -9.22
CA HIS A 106 6.58 1.26 -10.01
C HIS A 106 5.05 1.37 -9.97
N VAL A 107 4.47 1.56 -8.78
CA VAL A 107 3.02 1.47 -8.53
C VAL A 107 2.28 2.75 -8.93
N VAL A 108 2.84 3.94 -8.65
CA VAL A 108 2.13 5.22 -8.90
C VAL A 108 2.87 6.16 -9.87
N GLY A 109 4.03 5.75 -10.38
CA GLY A 109 4.81 6.51 -11.34
C GLY A 109 5.42 7.81 -10.78
N PRO A 110 6.24 8.51 -11.58
CA PRO A 110 6.69 9.85 -11.25
C PRO A 110 5.50 10.82 -11.21
N GLY A 111 5.56 11.82 -10.32
CA GLY A 111 4.53 12.85 -10.28
C GLY A 111 4.47 13.58 -11.61
N ARG A 112 3.28 13.67 -12.23
CA ARG A 112 3.08 14.56 -13.37
C ARG A 112 3.32 15.99 -12.88
N SER A 113 4.24 16.68 -13.55
CA SER A 113 4.50 18.12 -13.38
C SER A 113 3.36 18.93 -13.98
#